data_AF-A0AAN9PJH1-F1
#
_entry.id   AF-A0AAN9PJH1-F1
#
_cell.length_a   1.000
_cell.length_b   1.000
_cell.length_c   1.000
_cell.angle_alpha   90.00
_cell.angle_beta   90.00
_cell.angle_gamma   90.00
#
_symmetry.space_group_name_H-M   'P 1'
#
loop_
_entity.id
_entity.type
_entity.pdbx_description
1 polymer ?
#
loop_
_entity_poly.entity_id
_entity_poly.type
_entity_poly.pdbx_seq_one_letter_code
_entity_poly.pdbx_strand_id
1 'polypeptide(L)'
;MEIIANPKEVDGIKVLQLETEAGAAIRFFDKAIGINVHQSRFLPVKATSDLLIVRSELYTLEDGFLIWNKARARAYPQNPIIELGPEFKVSNLMSRFKSIPSIIEVVVLRVVGDVWFGAGVIFKGSVGIIAKSGVKLEYPDGAVIANKLILSDYPGHEKICYF
;
A
#
# COMPACT_ATOMS: atom_id res chain seq x y z
N MET A 1 22.78 -1.94 24.94
CA MET A 1 21.80 -1.70 23.86
C MET A 1 20.81 -0.66 24.35
N GLU A 2 20.34 0.23 23.49
CA GLU A 2 19.26 1.16 23.85
C GLU A 2 17.96 0.40 24.06
N ILE A 3 17.22 0.78 25.11
CA ILE A 3 15.90 0.22 25.42
C ILE A 3 14.85 1.10 24.74
N ILE A 4 13.98 0.47 23.97
CA ILE A 4 12.80 1.11 23.39
C ILE A 4 11.63 0.83 24.33
N ALA A 5 11.12 1.90 24.93
CA ALA A 5 9.94 1.88 25.77
C ALA A 5 8.70 2.13 24.91
N ASN A 6 7.96 1.07 24.56
CA ASN A 6 6.80 1.11 23.67
C ASN A 6 5.49 1.07 24.47
N PRO A 7 4.80 2.20 24.69
CA PRO A 7 3.54 2.22 25.45
C PRO A 7 2.44 1.51 24.65
N LYS A 8 1.73 0.59 25.30
CA LYS A 8 0.60 -0.13 24.70
C LYS A 8 -0.57 -0.20 25.66
N GLU A 9 -1.73 -0.55 25.12
CA GLU A 9 -2.90 -0.92 25.89
C GLU A 9 -3.28 -2.36 25.51
N VAL A 10 -3.42 -3.21 26.52
CA VAL A 10 -3.83 -4.61 26.37
C VAL A 10 -4.99 -4.84 27.31
N ASP A 11 -6.14 -5.23 26.76
CA ASP A 11 -7.38 -5.46 27.51
C ASP A 11 -7.75 -4.30 28.46
N GLY A 12 -7.57 -3.05 28.00
CA GLY A 12 -7.86 -1.83 28.76
C GLY A 12 -6.79 -1.42 29.77
N ILE A 13 -5.70 -2.18 29.89
CA ILE A 13 -4.60 -1.90 30.83
C ILE A 13 -3.44 -1.26 30.08
N LYS A 14 -3.02 -0.07 30.54
CA LYS A 14 -1.81 0.60 30.04
C LYS A 14 -0.58 -0.18 30.49
N VAL A 15 0.24 -0.60 29.54
CA VAL A 15 1.47 -1.36 29.75
C VAL A 15 2.63 -0.71 29.02
N LEU A 16 3.85 -1.03 29.45
CA LEU A 16 5.06 -0.66 28.74
C LEU A 16 5.72 -1.92 28.20
N GLN A 17 5.77 -2.06 26.87
CA GLN A 17 6.51 -3.14 26.23
C GLN A 17 7.94 -2.68 26.01
N LEU A 18 8.89 -3.34 26.67
CA LEU A 18 10.31 -3.05 26.51
C LEU A 18 10.87 -3.89 25.36
N GLU A 19 11.51 -3.21 24.41
CA GLU A 19 12.05 -3.82 23.20
C GLU A 19 13.50 -3.36 22.96
N THR A 20 14.23 -4.09 22.13
CA THR A 20 15.55 -3.69 21.62
C THR A 20 15.61 -3.98 20.13
N GLU A 21 16.30 -3.14 19.36
CA GLU A 21 16.53 -3.36 17.93
C GLU A 21 17.84 -4.09 17.66
N ALA A 22 17.79 -5.16 16.86
CA ALA A 22 18.99 -5.90 16.47
C ALA A 22 20.04 -5.01 15.79
N GLY A 23 19.61 -4.03 14.98
CA GLY A 23 20.52 -3.08 14.31
C GLY A 23 21.31 -2.20 15.27
N ALA A 24 20.75 -1.86 16.44
CA ALA A 24 21.43 -1.05 17.44
C ALA A 24 22.64 -1.76 18.08
N ALA A 25 22.76 -3.07 17.86
CA ALA A 25 23.91 -3.86 18.30
C ALA A 25 25.17 -3.58 17.48
N ILE A 26 25.06 -2.97 16.28
CA ILE A 26 26.19 -2.72 15.37
C ILE A 26 27.37 -2.01 16.04
N ARG A 27 27.09 -1.12 17.01
CA ARG A 27 28.10 -0.37 17.78
C ARG A 27 29.00 -1.24 18.67
N PHE A 28 28.61 -2.47 18.95
CA PHE A 28 29.35 -3.39 19.83
C PHE A 28 30.23 -4.38 19.07
N PHE A 29 30.23 -4.34 17.72
CA PHE A 29 31.06 -5.21 16.90
C PHE A 29 32.27 -4.46 16.35
N ASP A 30 33.45 -5.02 16.55
CA ASP A 30 34.66 -4.52 15.90
C ASP A 30 34.54 -4.69 14.37
N LYS A 31 35.00 -3.67 13.62
CA LYS A 31 35.01 -3.64 12.15
C LYS A 31 33.62 -3.73 11.49
N ALA A 32 32.55 -3.30 12.16
CA ALA A 32 31.23 -3.19 11.55
C ALA A 32 31.22 -2.17 10.39
N ILE A 33 30.52 -2.50 9.30
CA ILE A 33 30.36 -1.63 8.12
C ILE A 33 28.92 -1.63 7.63
N GLY A 34 28.54 -0.55 6.95
CA GLY A 34 27.33 -0.49 6.13
C GLY A 34 27.65 -0.73 4.66
N ILE A 35 26.78 -1.43 3.94
CA ILE A 35 26.87 -1.60 2.49
C ILE A 35 25.62 -0.99 1.87
N ASN A 36 25.79 -0.02 0.98
CA ASN A 36 24.69 0.51 0.22
C ASN A 36 24.26 -0.51 -0.84
N VAL A 37 22.97 -0.84 -0.88
CA VAL A 37 22.41 -1.86 -1.78
C VAL A 37 21.33 -1.25 -2.65
N HIS A 38 21.11 -1.87 -3.81
CA HIS A 38 20.00 -1.47 -4.68
C HIS A 38 18.64 -1.72 -3.99
N GLN A 39 17.65 -0.85 -4.25
CA GLN A 39 16.32 -0.91 -3.63
C GLN A 39 15.61 -2.26 -3.83
N SER A 40 15.94 -3.00 -4.89
CA SER A 40 15.43 -4.35 -5.12
C SER A 40 15.74 -5.35 -3.99
N ARG A 41 16.68 -5.05 -3.09
CA ARG A 41 16.99 -5.84 -1.89
C ARG A 41 16.11 -5.50 -0.69
N PHE A 42 15.25 -4.49 -0.81
CA PHE A 42 14.41 -3.99 0.27
C PHE A 42 12.96 -3.81 -0.21
N LEU A 43 12.16 -4.86 -0.06
CA LEU A 43 10.74 -4.88 -0.39
C LEU A 43 9.93 -5.27 0.86
N PRO A 44 9.81 -4.35 1.85
CA PRO A 44 9.09 -4.64 3.08
C PRO A 44 7.58 -4.67 2.85
N VAL A 45 6.87 -5.49 3.63
CA VAL A 45 5.41 -5.49 3.69
C VAL A 45 5.00 -5.10 5.11
N LYS A 46 4.65 -3.83 5.33
CA LYS A 46 4.29 -3.26 6.64
C LYS A 46 2.82 -2.86 6.70
N ALA A 47 2.26 -2.46 5.56
CA ALA A 47 0.87 -2.10 5.40
C ALA A 47 0.20 -2.89 4.26
N THR A 48 -1.12 -2.78 4.16
CA THR A 48 -1.89 -3.42 3.08
C THR A 48 -1.64 -2.79 1.71
N SER A 49 -1.18 -1.53 1.67
CA SER A 49 -0.64 -0.91 0.46
C SER A 49 0.57 -1.67 -0.09
N ASP A 50 1.52 -2.02 0.78
CA ASP A 50 2.69 -2.84 0.38
C ASP A 50 2.26 -4.23 -0.09
N LEU A 51 1.27 -4.82 0.59
CA LEU A 51 0.71 -6.11 0.20
C LEU A 51 0.08 -6.06 -1.20
N LEU A 52 -0.59 -4.95 -1.54
CA LEU A 52 -1.16 -4.75 -2.87
C LEU A 52 -0.07 -4.69 -3.94
N ILE A 53 1.04 -3.98 -3.66
CA ILE A 53 2.20 -3.88 -4.54
C ILE A 53 2.77 -5.27 -4.85
N VAL A 54 3.12 -6.05 -3.83
CA VAL A 54 3.77 -7.37 -4.02
C VAL A 54 2.86 -8.43 -4.63
N ARG A 55 1.53 -8.25 -4.57
CA ARG A 55 0.54 -9.17 -5.17
C ARG A 55 0.12 -8.81 -6.60
N SER A 56 0.47 -7.62 -7.06
CA SER A 56 0.13 -7.12 -8.40
C SER A 56 1.14 -7.55 -9.47
N GLU A 57 0.81 -7.27 -10.73
CA GLU A 57 1.69 -7.49 -11.89
C GLU A 57 2.97 -6.61 -11.89
N LEU A 58 3.16 -5.75 -10.88
CA LEU A 58 4.44 -5.10 -10.63
C LEU A 58 5.54 -6.12 -10.36
N TYR A 59 5.22 -7.29 -9.81
CA TYR A 59 6.17 -8.35 -9.54
C TYR A 59 5.69 -9.68 -10.11
N THR A 60 6.63 -10.49 -10.60
CA THR A 60 6.42 -11.89 -10.96
C THR A 60 7.14 -12.77 -9.94
N LEU A 61 6.55 -13.92 -9.59
CA LEU A 61 7.21 -14.92 -8.76
C LEU A 61 7.98 -15.90 -9.63
N GLU A 62 9.32 -15.91 -9.50
CA GLU A 62 10.22 -16.83 -10.21
C GLU A 62 11.13 -17.51 -9.19
N ASP A 63 11.06 -18.84 -9.07
CA ASP A 63 11.88 -19.65 -8.14
C ASP A 63 11.89 -19.15 -6.68
N GLY A 64 10.76 -18.62 -6.21
CA GLY A 64 10.62 -18.06 -4.85
C GLY A 64 11.08 -16.61 -4.71
N PHE A 65 11.55 -15.97 -5.78
CA PHE A 65 11.93 -14.57 -5.82
C PHE A 65 10.85 -13.70 -6.46
N LEU A 66 10.61 -12.53 -5.88
CA LEU A 66 9.80 -11.49 -6.51
C LEU A 66 10.67 -10.69 -7.49
N ILE A 67 10.44 -10.89 -8.78
CA ILE A 67 11.14 -10.23 -9.87
C ILE A 67 10.33 -9.01 -10.31
N TRP A 68 10.95 -7.84 -10.24
CA TRP A 68 10.31 -6.60 -10.65
C TRP A 68 10.06 -6.59 -12.16
N ASN A 69 8.83 -6.24 -12.56
CA ASN A 69 8.41 -6.11 -13.94
C ASN A 69 9.30 -5.11 -14.70
N LYS A 70 10.04 -5.60 -15.70
CA LYS A 70 11.01 -4.81 -16.47
C LYS A 70 10.35 -3.71 -17.31
N ALA A 71 9.14 -3.94 -17.81
CA ALA A 71 8.42 -2.92 -18.58
C ALA A 71 8.02 -1.75 -17.68
N ARG A 72 7.53 -2.06 -16.47
CA ARG A 72 7.28 -1.07 -15.42
C ARG A 72 8.55 -0.29 -15.08
N ALA A 73 9.64 -0.98 -14.76
CA ALA A 73 10.87 -0.35 -14.30
C ALA A 73 11.46 0.64 -15.34
N ARG A 74 11.27 0.38 -16.64
CA ARG A 74 11.69 1.30 -17.70
C ARG A 74 10.86 2.58 -17.78
N ALA A 75 9.54 2.47 -17.59
CA ALA A 75 8.64 3.61 -17.66
C ALA A 75 8.61 4.42 -16.34
N TYR A 76 8.75 3.73 -15.21
CA TYR A 76 8.67 4.27 -13.86
C TYR A 76 9.75 3.62 -12.97
N PRO A 77 10.86 4.31 -12.68
CA PRO A 77 12.00 3.72 -11.98
C PRO A 77 11.77 3.52 -10.47
N GLN A 78 10.56 3.78 -9.96
CA GLN A 78 10.18 3.63 -8.56
C GLN A 78 8.83 2.90 -8.44
N ASN A 79 8.63 2.26 -7.29
CA ASN A 79 7.31 1.72 -6.93
C ASN A 79 6.28 2.84 -6.84
N PRO A 80 5.00 2.55 -7.16
CA PRO A 80 3.93 3.52 -6.98
C PRO A 80 3.76 3.87 -5.50
N ILE A 81 3.31 5.09 -5.23
CA ILE A 81 2.88 5.49 -3.89
C ILE A 81 1.44 5.02 -3.71
N ILE A 82 1.20 4.11 -2.77
CA ILE A 82 -0.14 3.60 -2.48
C ILE A 82 -0.51 3.92 -1.03
N GLU A 83 -1.62 4.64 -0.87
CA GLU A 83 -2.22 4.98 0.40
C GLU A 83 -3.63 4.41 0.46
N LEU A 84 -3.86 3.47 1.38
CA LEU A 84 -5.18 2.90 1.62
C LEU A 84 -5.67 3.32 3.02
N GLY A 85 -6.92 3.72 3.11
CA GLY A 85 -7.59 4.10 4.35
C GLY A 85 -7.73 2.94 5.35
N PRO A 86 -8.12 3.24 6.60
CA PRO A 86 -8.27 2.24 7.65
C PRO A 86 -9.29 1.13 7.33
N GLU A 87 -10.17 1.35 6.35
CA GLU A 87 -11.15 0.38 5.85
C GLU A 87 -10.49 -0.82 5.14
N PHE A 88 -9.26 -0.66 4.66
CA PHE A 88 -8.49 -1.63 3.88
C PHE A 88 -7.46 -2.40 4.73
N LYS A 89 -7.75 -2.66 6.01
CA LYS A 89 -6.96 -3.62 6.81
C LYS A 89 -6.97 -5.00 6.15
N VAL A 90 -6.00 -5.85 6.49
CA VAL A 90 -5.78 -7.15 5.82
C VAL A 90 -7.05 -8.00 5.73
N SER A 91 -7.85 -8.04 6.80
CA SER A 91 -9.12 -8.77 6.86
C SER A 91 -10.13 -8.33 5.80
N ASN A 92 -10.09 -7.06 5.40
CA ASN A 92 -11.08 -6.42 4.54
C ASN A 92 -10.54 -6.10 3.14
N LEU A 93 -9.23 -6.06 2.96
CA LEU A 93 -8.60 -5.77 1.67
C LEU A 93 -9.11 -6.72 0.58
N MET A 94 -9.18 -8.01 0.89
CA MET A 94 -9.59 -9.06 -0.04
C MET A 94 -11.10 -9.09 -0.31
N SER A 95 -11.92 -8.58 0.61
CA SER A 95 -13.36 -8.43 0.35
C SER A 95 -13.66 -7.17 -0.47
N ARG A 96 -12.86 -6.10 -0.29
CA ARG A 96 -13.04 -4.82 -0.98
C ARG A 96 -12.52 -4.81 -2.42
N PHE A 97 -11.57 -5.68 -2.74
CA PHE A 97 -11.10 -5.93 -4.10
C PHE A 97 -11.49 -7.35 -4.53
N LYS A 98 -12.49 -7.51 -5.41
CA LYS A 98 -12.88 -8.85 -5.90
C LYS A 98 -11.73 -9.58 -6.61
N SER A 99 -10.82 -8.83 -7.22
CA SER A 99 -9.52 -9.32 -7.68
C SER A 99 -8.46 -8.26 -7.40
N ILE A 100 -7.18 -8.65 -7.38
CA ILE A 100 -6.09 -7.65 -7.37
C ILE A 100 -6.27 -6.73 -8.59
N PRO A 101 -6.34 -5.41 -8.42
CA PRO A 101 -6.46 -4.47 -9.52
C PRO A 101 -5.15 -4.38 -10.28
N SER A 102 -5.22 -4.03 -11.56
CA SER A 102 -4.03 -3.66 -12.31
C SER A 102 -3.54 -2.29 -11.87
N ILE A 103 -2.26 -2.22 -11.51
CA ILE A 103 -1.57 -1.00 -11.07
C ILE A 103 -0.24 -0.76 -11.80
N ILE A 104 0.00 -1.47 -12.91
CA ILE A 104 1.22 -1.37 -13.72
C ILE A 104 1.52 0.05 -14.22
N GLU A 105 0.50 0.90 -14.39
CA GLU A 105 0.63 2.29 -14.86
C GLU A 105 0.42 3.33 -13.74
N VAL A 106 0.23 2.90 -12.49
CA VAL A 106 -0.02 3.82 -11.36
C VAL A 106 1.24 4.60 -10.99
N VAL A 107 1.10 5.87 -10.67
CA VAL A 107 2.14 6.69 -10.02
C VAL A 107 1.76 6.91 -8.56
N VAL A 108 0.52 7.34 -8.33
CA VAL A 108 -0.07 7.53 -7.00
C VAL A 108 -1.46 6.91 -6.98
N LEU A 109 -1.77 6.12 -5.95
CA LEU A 109 -3.11 5.63 -5.68
C LEU A 109 -3.47 5.92 -4.23
N ARG A 110 -4.52 6.72 -4.03
CA ARG A 110 -5.05 7.03 -2.70
C ARG A 110 -6.51 6.65 -2.63
N VAL A 111 -6.88 5.75 -1.71
CA VAL A 111 -8.28 5.32 -1.52
C VAL A 111 -8.64 5.43 -0.05
N VAL A 112 -9.67 6.22 0.27
CA VAL A 112 -10.11 6.47 1.66
C VAL A 112 -11.63 6.35 1.75
N GLY A 113 -12.11 5.73 2.83
CA GLY A 113 -13.55 5.57 3.10
C GLY A 113 -14.13 4.26 2.56
N ASP A 114 -15.46 4.16 2.54
CA ASP A 114 -16.17 2.94 2.18
C ASP A 114 -16.22 2.71 0.67
N VAL A 115 -15.11 2.23 0.12
CA VAL A 115 -14.93 1.99 -1.33
C VAL A 115 -14.76 0.49 -1.61
N TRP A 116 -15.40 0.04 -2.69
CA TRP A 116 -15.41 -1.35 -3.15
C TRP A 116 -15.12 -1.41 -4.66
N PHE A 117 -14.40 -2.46 -5.06
CA PHE A 117 -13.92 -2.63 -6.42
C PHE A 117 -14.30 -4.02 -6.95
N GLY A 118 -14.86 -4.01 -8.16
CA GLY A 118 -15.12 -5.18 -8.96
C GLY A 118 -13.86 -5.95 -9.38
N ALA A 119 -14.05 -7.02 -10.14
CA ALA A 119 -12.96 -7.79 -10.71
C ALA A 119 -12.35 -7.06 -11.92
N GLY A 120 -11.04 -7.18 -12.13
CA GLY A 120 -10.35 -6.63 -13.30
C GLY A 120 -10.31 -5.10 -13.37
N VAL A 121 -10.41 -4.40 -12.24
CA VAL A 121 -10.27 -2.94 -12.18
C VAL A 121 -8.83 -2.53 -12.55
N ILE A 122 -8.68 -1.44 -13.30
CA ILE A 122 -7.39 -0.93 -13.78
C ILE A 122 -7.22 0.53 -13.31
N PHE A 123 -6.11 0.79 -12.62
CA PHE A 123 -5.71 2.14 -12.23
C PHE A 123 -4.53 2.63 -13.08
N LYS A 124 -4.55 3.91 -13.49
CA LYS A 124 -3.48 4.52 -14.30
C LYS A 124 -3.12 5.93 -13.81
N GLY A 125 -1.83 6.24 -13.80
CA GLY A 125 -1.31 7.54 -13.41
C GLY A 125 -1.62 7.87 -11.94
N SER A 126 -2.10 9.08 -11.69
CA SER A 126 -2.44 9.54 -10.33
C SER A 126 -3.94 9.40 -10.09
N VAL A 127 -4.34 8.62 -9.08
CA VAL A 127 -5.75 8.38 -8.74
C VAL A 127 -5.97 8.65 -7.26
N GLY A 128 -6.99 9.46 -6.96
CA GLY A 128 -7.50 9.67 -5.61
C GLY A 128 -8.99 9.35 -5.56
N ILE A 129 -9.41 8.53 -4.60
CA ILE A 129 -10.83 8.19 -4.36
C ILE A 129 -11.10 8.40 -2.89
N ILE A 130 -11.99 9.34 -2.58
CA ILE A 130 -12.34 9.69 -1.19
C ILE A 130 -13.85 9.60 -1.04
N ALA A 131 -14.30 8.54 -0.36
CA ALA A 131 -15.66 8.39 0.11
C ALA A 131 -15.82 9.10 1.47
N LYS A 132 -16.71 10.09 1.54
CA LYS A 132 -17.11 10.77 2.77
C LYS A 132 -17.92 9.82 3.64
N SER A 133 -17.99 10.14 4.94
CA SER A 133 -18.73 9.35 5.92
C SER A 133 -20.17 9.10 5.47
N GLY A 134 -20.60 7.84 5.56
CA GLY A 134 -21.96 7.41 5.19
C GLY A 134 -22.20 7.24 3.68
N VAL A 135 -21.19 7.47 2.83
CA VAL A 135 -21.27 7.20 1.39
C VAL A 135 -20.47 5.95 1.05
N LYS A 136 -21.11 5.04 0.32
CA LYS A 136 -20.47 3.87 -0.27
C LYS A 136 -20.22 4.12 -1.74
N LEU A 137 -18.99 3.87 -2.19
CA LEU A 137 -18.61 3.89 -3.61
C LEU A 137 -18.33 2.47 -4.08
N GLU A 138 -18.93 2.09 -5.21
CA GLU A 138 -18.73 0.77 -5.83
C GLU A 138 -18.32 0.95 -7.29
N TYR A 139 -17.15 0.43 -7.64
CA TYR A 139 -16.67 0.41 -9.02
C TYR A 139 -16.97 -0.93 -9.66
N PRO A 140 -17.58 -0.97 -10.86
CA PRO A 140 -17.95 -2.22 -11.52
C PRO A 140 -16.72 -2.99 -12.01
N ASP A 141 -16.96 -4.24 -12.40
CA ASP A 141 -15.94 -5.10 -13.01
C ASP A 141 -15.38 -4.43 -14.29
N GLY A 142 -14.06 -4.51 -14.49
CA GLY A 142 -13.36 -3.91 -15.64
C GLY A 142 -13.24 -2.40 -15.61
N ALA A 143 -13.63 -1.71 -14.53
CA ALA A 143 -13.56 -0.25 -14.46
C ALA A 143 -12.12 0.25 -14.65
N VAL A 144 -11.96 1.30 -15.48
CA VAL A 144 -10.67 1.95 -15.73
C VAL A 144 -10.70 3.36 -15.14
N ILE A 145 -9.79 3.63 -14.20
CA ILE A 145 -9.72 4.89 -13.47
C ILE A 145 -8.31 5.47 -13.67
N ALA A 146 -8.25 6.60 -14.37
CA ALA A 146 -6.99 7.19 -14.81
C ALA A 146 -6.96 8.71 -14.54
N ASN A 147 -5.90 9.21 -13.90
CA ASN A 147 -5.64 10.64 -13.70
C ASN A 147 -6.85 11.42 -13.14
N LYS A 148 -7.47 10.89 -12.09
CA LYS A 148 -8.71 11.42 -11.51
C LYS A 148 -8.67 11.48 -9.99
N LEU A 149 -9.18 12.59 -9.45
CA LEU A 149 -9.58 12.72 -8.06
C LEU A 149 -11.11 12.67 -7.98
N ILE A 150 -11.64 11.64 -7.32
CA ILE A 150 -13.06 11.41 -7.09
C ILE A 150 -13.34 11.69 -5.61
N LEU A 151 -14.15 12.71 -5.36
CA LEU A 151 -14.66 13.05 -4.04
C LEU A 151 -16.16 12.77 -4.02
N SER A 152 -16.62 11.88 -3.16
CA SER A 152 -18.07 11.77 -2.95
C SER A 152 -18.54 13.03 -2.22
N ASP A 153 -19.58 13.69 -2.72
CA ASP A 153 -20.15 14.83 -2.00
C ASP A 153 -21.29 14.40 -1.08
N TYR A 154 -22.27 13.69 -1.64
CA TYR A 154 -23.45 13.12 -0.98
C TYR A 154 -23.81 11.80 -1.65
N PRO A 155 -24.65 10.94 -1.05
CA PRO A 155 -25.11 9.70 -1.69
C PRO A 155 -25.66 10.00 -3.10
N GLY A 156 -25.04 9.46 -4.14
CA GLY A 156 -25.43 9.67 -5.54
C GLY A 156 -24.77 10.85 -6.27
N HIS A 157 -23.87 11.62 -5.64
CA HIS A 157 -23.12 12.70 -6.28
C HIS A 157 -21.61 12.54 -6.12
N GLU A 158 -20.91 12.47 -7.25
CA GLU A 158 -19.45 12.45 -7.33
C GLU A 158 -18.92 13.75 -7.94
N LYS A 159 -17.96 14.38 -7.29
CA LYS A 159 -17.18 15.46 -7.87
C LYS A 159 -15.89 14.87 -8.43
N ILE A 160 -15.73 14.98 -9.75
CA ILE A 160 -14.55 14.50 -10.46
C ILE A 160 -13.67 15.70 -10.79
N CYS A 161 -12.48 15.73 -10.21
CA CYS A 161 -11.42 16.66 -10.56
C CYS A 161 -10.35 15.92 -11.37
N TYR A 162 -9.79 16.57 -12.38
CA TYR A 162 -8.66 16.05 -13.15
C TYR A 162 -7.36 16.69 -12.61
N PHE A 163 -6.27 15.92 -12.63
CA PHE A 163 -4.94 16.39 -12.28
C PHE A 163 -4.29 17.17 -13.42
#